data_AF-A0AAD9DCF5-F1
#
_entry.id   AF-A0AAD9DCF5-F1
#
_cell.length_a   1.000
_cell.length_b   1.000
_cell.length_c   1.000
_cell.angle_alpha   90.00
_cell.angle_beta   90.00
_cell.angle_gamma   90.00
#
_symmetry.space_group_name_H-M   'P 1'
#
loop_
_entity.id
_entity.type
_entity.pdbx_description
1 polymer ?
#
loop_
_entity_poly.entity_id
_entity_poly.type
_entity_poly.pdbx_seq_one_letter_code
_entity_poly.pdbx_strand_id
1 'polypeptide(L)'
;MSSHGQESSMETETTSEDGAGPTSTSDASSCSQDTNPIRIYNLPVQVLGHASSFLSAPSRALFAIALDNSRNELRRDVSSALVQRQWDWDTLDFGEIEKQLAAKLTDDDIKNVLVRIDAANRVTRLRLTNCVNITGTGLQPISGSTTIEVIDLSLVQDSRTTSIC
;
A
#
# COMPACT_ATOMS: atom_id res chain seq x y z
N MET A 1 64.12 -2.56 -5.33
CA MET A 1 64.09 -1.47 -6.31
C MET A 1 62.80 -0.70 -6.11
N SER A 2 62.95 0.63 -6.06
CA SER A 2 61.90 1.67 -6.17
C SER A 2 60.97 1.92 -4.99
N SER A 3 61.49 2.78 -4.10
CA SER A 3 60.84 3.94 -3.48
C SER A 3 59.98 4.76 -4.46
N HIS A 4 58.93 5.42 -3.95
CA HIS A 4 58.31 6.71 -4.35
C HIS A 4 57.32 7.05 -3.22
N GLY A 5 57.12 8.27 -2.68
CA GLY A 5 57.57 9.63 -2.97
C GLY A 5 56.64 10.57 -2.17
N GLN A 6 57.20 11.60 -1.53
CA GLN A 6 56.53 12.59 -0.67
C GLN A 6 55.78 13.69 -1.45
N GLU A 7 55.24 14.65 -0.68
CA GLU A 7 54.73 16.01 -1.00
C GLU A 7 53.24 16.14 -1.36
N SER A 8 52.49 17.19 -0.99
CA SER A 8 52.85 18.56 -0.56
C SER A 8 51.71 19.24 0.22
N SER A 9 52.06 20.34 0.89
CA SER A 9 51.33 21.23 1.81
C SER A 9 50.16 22.03 1.22
N MET A 10 49.25 22.54 2.07
CA MET A 10 48.87 23.97 2.05
C MET A 10 48.09 24.38 3.31
N GLU A 11 48.65 25.33 4.07
CA GLU A 11 47.98 26.15 5.08
C GLU A 11 47.32 27.36 4.40
N THR A 12 46.18 27.83 4.91
CA THR A 12 45.86 29.27 4.95
C THR A 12 45.00 29.61 6.16
N GLU A 13 45.47 30.64 6.84
CA GLU A 13 45.00 31.32 8.04
C GLU A 13 43.94 32.41 7.74
N THR A 14 43.36 32.99 8.82
CA THR A 14 42.67 34.29 8.95
C THR A 14 41.17 34.34 8.56
N THR A 15 40.25 35.08 9.21
CA THR A 15 40.35 36.22 10.14
C THR A 15 39.02 36.41 10.90
N SER A 16 39.10 37.11 12.02
CA SER A 16 38.06 37.57 12.96
C SER A 16 37.00 38.53 12.39
N GLU A 17 35.85 38.65 13.07
CA GLU A 17 35.30 39.89 13.73
C GLU A 17 33.75 39.92 13.82
N ASP A 18 33.30 40.17 15.06
CA ASP A 18 32.18 41.00 15.55
C ASP A 18 30.72 40.94 15.03
N GLY A 19 29.78 41.00 15.99
CA GLY A 19 28.50 41.70 15.77
C GLY A 19 27.23 41.22 16.50
N ALA A 20 27.02 41.72 17.71
CA ALA A 20 25.75 42.23 18.30
C ALA A 20 24.37 41.55 18.06
N GLY A 21 23.79 40.98 19.15
CA GLY A 21 22.36 41.01 19.54
C GLY A 21 21.30 40.37 18.60
N PRO A 22 20.03 40.15 19.03
CA PRO A 22 19.37 40.56 20.27
C PRO A 22 18.82 39.39 21.13
N THR A 23 18.59 39.71 22.40
CA THR A 23 17.63 39.08 23.31
C THR A 23 16.32 38.70 22.62
N SER A 24 15.94 37.43 22.69
CA SER A 24 14.58 36.97 22.45
C SER A 24 14.20 36.00 23.56
N THR A 25 13.60 36.56 24.62
CA THR A 25 12.71 35.84 25.52
C THR A 25 11.57 35.26 24.68
N SER A 26 11.62 33.96 24.42
CA SER A 26 10.44 33.21 24.01
C SER A 26 10.17 32.22 25.12
N ASP A 27 9.11 32.51 25.86
CA ASP A 27 8.53 31.64 26.85
C ASP A 27 8.40 30.24 26.27
N ALA A 28 9.03 29.28 26.94
CA ALA A 28 8.78 27.86 26.74
C ALA A 28 7.35 27.55 27.22
N SER A 29 6.36 28.00 26.47
CA SER A 29 5.02 27.42 26.51
C SER A 29 5.13 26.07 25.78
N SER A 30 5.60 25.07 26.52
CA SER A 30 5.46 23.67 26.16
C SER A 30 3.96 23.34 26.16
N CYS A 31 3.26 23.78 25.13
CA CYS A 31 1.96 23.25 24.80
C CYS A 31 2.24 21.87 24.22
N SER A 32 2.23 20.87 25.11
CA SER A 32 2.25 19.46 24.76
C SER A 32 1.16 19.24 23.73
N GLN A 33 1.56 19.19 22.46
CA GLN A 33 0.69 18.78 21.39
C GLN A 33 0.40 17.30 21.64
N ASP A 34 -0.71 17.03 22.34
CA ASP A 34 -1.45 15.77 22.29
C ASP A 34 -1.92 15.54 20.85
N THR A 35 -0.96 15.35 19.95
CA THR A 35 -1.21 14.90 18.58
C THR A 35 -1.26 13.39 18.65
N ASN A 36 -2.29 12.86 19.30
CA ASN A 36 -2.69 11.50 19.00
C ASN A 36 -3.02 11.51 17.50
N PRO A 37 -2.21 10.85 16.64
CA PRO A 37 -2.42 10.96 15.20
C PRO A 37 -3.80 10.39 14.90
N ILE A 38 -4.64 11.18 14.22
CA ILE A 38 -5.93 10.68 13.74
C ILE A 38 -5.63 9.59 12.71
N ARG A 39 -5.94 8.34 13.05
CA ARG A 39 -5.74 7.19 12.16
C ARG A 39 -7.03 6.92 11.40
N ILE A 40 -6.92 6.42 10.16
CA ILE A 40 -8.08 6.18 9.28
C ILE A 40 -9.12 5.26 9.92
N TYR A 41 -8.68 4.31 10.75
CA TYR A 41 -9.58 3.41 11.47
C TYR A 41 -10.29 4.03 12.68
N ASN A 42 -10.00 5.29 13.03
CA ASN A 42 -10.79 6.05 14.02
C ASN A 42 -12.07 6.63 13.39
N LEU A 43 -12.23 6.51 12.07
CA LEU A 43 -13.43 6.95 11.37
C LEU A 43 -14.60 5.97 11.57
N PRO A 44 -15.84 6.45 11.61
CA PRO A 44 -17.02 5.59 11.68
C PRO A 44 -17.09 4.60 10.51
N VAL A 45 -17.55 3.38 10.78
CA VAL A 45 -17.70 2.31 9.77
C VAL A 45 -18.55 2.75 8.57
N GLN A 46 -19.56 3.61 8.78
CA GLN A 46 -20.39 4.12 7.68
C GLN A 46 -19.58 5.00 6.72
N VAL A 47 -18.68 5.84 7.25
CA VAL A 47 -17.83 6.73 6.43
C VAL A 47 -16.85 5.89 5.61
N LEU A 48 -16.21 4.90 6.24
CA LEU A 48 -15.32 3.98 5.55
C LEU A 48 -16.08 3.14 4.51
N GLY A 49 -17.29 2.68 4.82
CA GLY A 49 -18.17 1.98 3.90
C GLY A 49 -18.52 2.82 2.68
N HIS A 50 -18.89 4.07 2.90
CA HIS A 50 -19.19 5.01 1.81
C HIS A 50 -17.95 5.35 0.98
N ALA A 51 -16.78 5.54 1.60
CA ALA A 51 -15.55 5.74 0.84
C ALA A 51 -15.24 4.52 -0.04
N SER A 52 -15.42 3.32 0.52
CA SER A 52 -15.15 2.06 -0.15
C SER A 52 -16.08 1.78 -1.34
N SER A 53 -17.30 2.33 -1.35
CA SER A 53 -18.24 2.15 -2.46
C SER A 53 -17.80 2.81 -3.76
N PHE A 54 -16.88 3.77 -3.69
CA PHE A 54 -16.26 4.39 -4.87
C PHE A 54 -15.05 3.62 -5.41
N LEU A 55 -14.59 2.61 -4.68
CA LEU A 55 -13.44 1.80 -5.07
C LEU A 55 -13.88 0.63 -5.96
N SER A 56 -13.02 0.26 -6.92
CA SER A 56 -13.09 -1.01 -7.62
C SER A 56 -13.02 -2.19 -6.63
N ALA A 57 -13.55 -3.35 -7.01
CA ALA A 57 -13.53 -4.55 -6.17
C ALA A 57 -12.13 -4.85 -5.58
N PRO A 58 -11.06 -4.98 -6.38
CA PRO A 58 -9.72 -5.22 -5.83
C PRO A 58 -9.22 -4.12 -4.88
N SER A 59 -9.42 -2.84 -5.22
CA SER A 59 -9.05 -1.72 -4.33
C SER A 59 -9.79 -1.78 -3.00
N ARG A 60 -11.06 -2.18 -3.04
CA ARG A 60 -11.91 -2.32 -1.86
C ARG A 60 -11.44 -3.44 -0.94
N ALA A 61 -11.08 -4.58 -1.50
CA ALA A 61 -10.53 -5.70 -0.74
C ALA A 61 -9.18 -5.33 -0.10
N LEU A 62 -8.29 -4.70 -0.86
CA LEU A 62 -7.01 -4.20 -0.36
C LEU A 62 -7.20 -3.17 0.75
N PHE A 63 -8.17 -2.27 0.61
CA PHE A 63 -8.52 -1.30 1.64
C PHE A 63 -9.01 -1.98 2.93
N ALA A 64 -9.86 -3.01 2.82
CA ALA A 64 -10.32 -3.79 3.97
C ALA A 64 -9.17 -4.50 4.69
N ILE A 65 -8.17 -5.04 3.96
CA ILE A 65 -6.96 -5.66 4.53
C ILE A 65 -6.09 -4.62 5.22
N ALA A 66 -5.86 -3.47 4.60
CA ALA A 66 -5.08 -2.39 5.21
C ALA A 66 -5.70 -1.95 6.54
N LEU A 67 -7.04 -1.94 6.63
CA LEU A 67 -7.79 -1.67 7.86
C LEU A 67 -7.82 -2.83 8.84
N ASP A 68 -7.39 -4.04 8.47
CA ASP A 68 -7.32 -5.21 9.36
C ASP A 68 -5.96 -5.31 10.10
N ASN A 69 -4.92 -4.61 9.64
CA ASN A 69 -3.52 -4.72 10.11
C ASN A 69 -3.14 -4.20 11.54
N SER A 70 -4.09 -3.98 12.44
CA SER A 70 -3.88 -3.32 13.75
C SER A 70 -4.76 -3.93 14.86
N ARG A 71 -4.69 -5.25 15.06
CA ARG A 71 -4.81 -5.98 16.35
C ARG A 71 -5.96 -5.70 17.37
N ASN A 72 -6.89 -4.78 17.14
CA ASN A 72 -8.01 -4.50 18.06
C ASN A 72 -9.29 -5.15 17.53
N GLU A 73 -10.04 -5.82 18.42
CA GLU A 73 -11.31 -6.53 18.15
C GLU A 73 -12.34 -5.67 17.38
N LEU A 74 -12.44 -4.37 17.69
CA LEU A 74 -13.32 -3.40 17.01
C LEU A 74 -13.07 -3.29 15.49
N ARG A 75 -11.89 -3.73 15.03
CA ARG A 75 -11.44 -3.59 13.64
C ARG A 75 -11.89 -4.73 12.74
N ARG A 76 -12.21 -5.90 13.31
CA ARG A 76 -12.82 -6.99 12.54
C ARG A 76 -14.24 -6.63 12.09
N ASP A 77 -14.96 -5.86 12.91
CA ASP A 77 -16.31 -5.38 12.58
C ASP A 77 -16.29 -4.35 11.45
N VAL A 78 -15.31 -3.45 11.45
CA VAL A 78 -15.15 -2.46 10.37
C VAL A 78 -14.74 -3.15 9.07
N SER A 79 -13.68 -3.96 9.09
CA SER A 79 -13.22 -4.62 7.87
C SER A 79 -14.21 -5.66 7.34
N SER A 80 -15.03 -6.30 8.18
CA SER A 80 -16.14 -7.18 7.73
C SER A 80 -17.32 -6.40 7.16
N ALA A 81 -17.65 -5.23 7.72
CA ALA A 81 -18.59 -4.30 7.11
C ALA A 81 -18.08 -3.72 5.78
N LEU A 82 -16.76 -3.70 5.56
CA LEU A 82 -16.13 -3.42 4.27
C LEU A 82 -15.91 -4.67 3.41
N VAL A 83 -16.51 -5.80 3.73
CA VAL A 83 -16.67 -6.92 2.82
C VAL A 83 -18.15 -7.29 2.87
N GLN A 84 -18.98 -6.26 2.72
CA GLN A 84 -20.42 -6.38 2.82
C GLN A 84 -20.93 -7.52 1.92
N ARG A 85 -21.90 -8.27 2.44
CA ARG A 85 -22.59 -9.31 1.66
C ARG A 85 -23.25 -8.74 0.40
N GLN A 86 -23.62 -7.46 0.43
CA GLN A 86 -24.30 -6.78 -0.68
C GLN A 86 -23.40 -6.53 -1.90
N TRP A 87 -22.08 -6.53 -1.74
CA TRP A 87 -21.21 -6.28 -2.88
C TRP A 87 -21.06 -7.51 -3.74
N ASP A 88 -21.14 -7.25 -5.04
CA ASP A 88 -20.89 -8.22 -6.07
C ASP A 88 -19.38 -8.41 -6.19
N TRP A 89 -18.93 -9.60 -5.77
CA TRP A 89 -17.53 -10.04 -5.86
C TRP A 89 -17.37 -11.08 -6.98
N ASP A 90 -18.37 -11.28 -7.83
CA ASP A 90 -18.35 -12.32 -8.87
C ASP A 90 -17.11 -12.16 -9.76
N THR A 91 -16.72 -10.93 -10.06
CA THR A 91 -15.50 -10.63 -10.82
C THR A 91 -14.50 -9.85 -9.97
N LEU A 92 -13.32 -10.43 -9.81
CA LEU A 92 -12.16 -9.78 -9.19
C LEU A 92 -11.07 -9.60 -10.25
N ASP A 93 -10.99 -8.40 -10.83
CA ASP A 93 -10.01 -8.06 -11.86
C ASP A 93 -8.99 -7.03 -11.36
N PHE A 94 -7.76 -7.48 -11.13
CA PHE A 94 -6.65 -6.61 -10.71
C PHE A 94 -6.16 -5.67 -11.83
N GLY A 95 -6.74 -5.74 -13.03
CA GLY A 95 -6.62 -4.71 -14.05
C GLY A 95 -7.35 -3.41 -13.71
N GLU A 96 -8.28 -3.44 -12.74
CA GLU A 96 -9.03 -2.26 -12.27
C GLU A 96 -8.27 -1.42 -11.23
N ILE A 97 -7.01 -1.78 -10.94
CA ILE A 97 -6.10 -0.98 -10.12
C ILE A 97 -4.92 -0.50 -10.95
N GLU A 98 -4.20 0.50 -10.44
CA GLU A 98 -3.01 1.00 -11.12
C GLU A 98 -1.99 -0.11 -11.35
N LYS A 99 -1.46 -0.19 -12.57
CA LYS A 99 -0.47 -1.20 -12.98
C LYS A 99 0.72 -1.31 -12.03
N GLN A 100 1.22 -0.16 -11.55
CA GLN A 100 2.33 -0.10 -10.60
C GLN A 100 1.96 -0.68 -9.23
N LEU A 101 0.71 -0.50 -8.79
CA LEU A 101 0.22 -1.08 -7.55
C LEU A 101 0.04 -2.61 -7.72
N ALA A 102 -0.58 -3.05 -8.81
CA ALA A 102 -0.76 -4.48 -9.11
C ALA A 102 0.58 -5.23 -9.18
N ALA A 103 1.60 -4.61 -9.80
CA ALA A 103 2.93 -5.19 -9.91
C ALA A 103 3.65 -5.35 -8.55
N LYS A 104 3.25 -4.58 -7.53
CA LYS A 104 3.82 -4.67 -6.17
C LYS A 104 3.12 -5.70 -5.30
N LEU A 105 1.98 -6.24 -5.73
CA LEU A 105 1.26 -7.27 -4.97
C LEU A 105 2.06 -8.56 -4.95
N THR A 106 2.12 -9.16 -3.77
CA THR A 106 2.76 -10.45 -3.52
C THR A 106 1.71 -11.56 -3.40
N ASP A 107 2.15 -12.82 -3.47
CA ASP A 107 1.28 -13.97 -3.22
C ASP A 107 0.56 -13.86 -1.86
N ASP A 108 1.21 -13.31 -0.84
CA ASP A 108 0.60 -13.10 0.47
C ASP A 108 -0.53 -12.06 0.44
N ASP A 109 -0.36 -10.98 -0.31
CA ASP A 109 -1.41 -9.97 -0.50
C ASP A 109 -2.62 -10.58 -1.20
N ILE A 110 -2.40 -11.33 -2.29
CA ILE A 110 -3.47 -12.01 -3.03
C ILE A 110 -4.17 -13.04 -2.13
N LYS A 111 -3.42 -13.86 -1.39
CA LYS A 111 -3.97 -14.82 -0.44
C LYS A 111 -4.87 -14.13 0.59
N ASN A 112 -4.39 -13.02 1.16
CA ASN A 112 -5.14 -12.26 2.15
C ASN A 112 -6.41 -11.66 1.53
N VAL A 113 -6.37 -11.15 0.29
CA VAL A 113 -7.55 -10.69 -0.45
C VAL A 113 -8.56 -11.82 -0.62
N LEU A 114 -8.13 -12.96 -1.15
CA LEU A 114 -9.03 -14.08 -1.46
C LEU A 114 -9.70 -14.62 -0.19
N VAL A 115 -8.96 -14.75 0.90
CA VAL A 115 -9.53 -15.15 2.20
C VAL A 115 -10.48 -14.07 2.72
N ARG A 116 -10.09 -12.79 2.62
CA ARG A 116 -10.86 -11.70 3.22
C ARG A 116 -12.23 -11.53 2.62
N ILE A 117 -12.36 -11.78 1.32
CA ILE A 117 -13.63 -11.67 0.60
C ILE A 117 -14.41 -12.98 0.53
N ASP A 118 -13.90 -14.07 1.12
CA ASP A 118 -14.42 -15.43 0.95
C ASP A 118 -14.54 -15.81 -0.54
N ALA A 119 -13.45 -15.57 -1.29
CA ALA A 119 -13.42 -15.73 -2.73
C ALA A 119 -13.78 -17.15 -3.19
N ALA A 120 -13.46 -18.16 -2.39
CA ALA A 120 -13.76 -19.55 -2.69
C ALA A 120 -15.25 -19.85 -2.89
N ASN A 121 -16.14 -19.01 -2.33
CA ASN A 121 -17.59 -19.17 -2.41
C ASN A 121 -18.29 -18.02 -3.15
N ARG A 122 -17.57 -16.96 -3.52
CA ARG A 122 -18.17 -15.70 -4.02
C ARG A 122 -17.59 -15.20 -5.33
N VAL A 123 -16.37 -15.59 -5.68
CA VAL A 123 -15.74 -15.17 -6.94
C VAL A 123 -16.00 -16.24 -7.99
N THR A 124 -16.43 -15.82 -9.17
CA THR A 124 -16.59 -16.67 -10.36
C THR A 124 -15.48 -16.42 -11.38
N ARG A 125 -15.00 -15.18 -11.47
CA ARG A 125 -13.94 -14.76 -12.40
C ARG A 125 -12.82 -14.05 -11.65
N LEU A 126 -11.63 -14.63 -11.68
CA LEU A 126 -10.41 -14.02 -11.14
C LEU A 126 -9.48 -13.63 -12.28
N ARG A 127 -9.08 -12.36 -12.34
CA ARG A 127 -8.09 -11.87 -13.32
C ARG A 127 -6.92 -11.21 -12.60
N LEU A 128 -5.74 -11.79 -12.73
CA LEU A 128 -4.51 -11.29 -12.13
C LEU A 128 -3.76 -10.33 -13.08
N THR A 129 -4.51 -9.56 -13.87
CA THR A 129 -3.96 -8.60 -14.83
C THR A 129 -2.94 -7.68 -14.12
N ASN A 130 -1.75 -7.51 -14.71
CA ASN A 130 -0.64 -6.72 -14.16
C ASN A 130 0.00 -7.22 -12.85
N CYS A 131 -0.46 -8.32 -12.25
CA CYS A 131 0.16 -8.91 -11.05
C CYS A 131 1.38 -9.77 -11.40
N VAL A 132 2.46 -9.12 -11.83
CA VAL A 132 3.66 -9.77 -12.39
C VAL A 132 4.52 -10.53 -11.37
N ASN A 133 4.37 -10.26 -10.07
CA ASN A 133 5.18 -10.85 -9.00
C ASN A 133 4.51 -12.07 -8.32
N ILE A 134 3.42 -12.59 -8.89
CA ILE A 134 2.67 -13.72 -8.32
C ILE A 134 3.23 -15.04 -8.83
N THR A 135 3.61 -15.91 -7.91
CA THR A 135 4.16 -17.26 -8.19
C THR A 135 3.08 -18.34 -8.22
N GLY A 136 1.88 -18.05 -7.70
CA GLY A 136 0.73 -18.94 -7.68
C GLY A 136 0.43 -19.53 -6.30
N THR A 137 1.34 -19.39 -5.33
CA THR A 137 1.09 -19.80 -3.93
C THR A 137 -0.06 -19.01 -3.30
N GLY A 138 -0.27 -17.77 -3.74
CA GLY A 138 -1.36 -16.91 -3.30
C GLY A 138 -2.75 -17.39 -3.71
N LEU A 139 -2.84 -18.32 -4.67
CA LEU A 139 -4.10 -18.90 -5.14
C LEU A 139 -4.53 -20.14 -4.35
N GLN A 140 -3.77 -20.56 -3.34
CA GLN A 140 -4.14 -21.68 -2.47
C GLN A 140 -5.57 -21.57 -1.90
N PRO A 141 -6.09 -20.39 -1.47
CA PRO A 141 -7.43 -20.27 -0.89
C PRO A 141 -8.56 -20.70 -1.82
N ILE A 142 -8.32 -20.70 -3.14
CA ILE A 142 -9.34 -21.02 -4.14
C ILE A 142 -9.15 -22.41 -4.77
N SER A 143 -8.16 -23.18 -4.31
CA SER A 143 -7.84 -24.51 -4.84
C SER A 143 -8.96 -25.56 -4.70
N GLY A 144 -9.95 -25.31 -3.83
CA GLY A 144 -11.15 -26.13 -3.66
C GLY A 144 -12.45 -25.37 -3.94
N SER A 145 -12.39 -24.21 -4.59
CA SER A 145 -13.58 -23.44 -4.93
C SER A 145 -14.46 -24.19 -5.93
N THR A 146 -15.76 -24.21 -5.67
CA THR A 146 -16.77 -24.73 -6.62
C THR A 146 -17.41 -23.62 -7.45
N THR A 147 -17.10 -22.35 -7.18
CA THR A 147 -17.72 -21.19 -7.83
C THR A 147 -16.85 -20.57 -8.92
N ILE A 148 -15.53 -20.76 -8.85
CA ILE A 148 -14.62 -20.22 -9.87
C ILE A 148 -14.81 -20.95 -11.20
N GLU A 149 -15.08 -20.17 -12.23
CA GLU A 149 -15.24 -20.61 -13.61
C GLU A 149 -14.05 -20.17 -14.48
N VAL A 150 -13.48 -18.98 -14.19
CA VAL A 150 -12.40 -18.39 -14.99
C VAL A 150 -11.27 -17.89 -14.11
N ILE A 151 -10.04 -18.28 -14.45
CA ILE A 151 -8.82 -17.70 -13.91
C ILE A 151 -7.98 -17.19 -15.07
N ASP A 152 -7.88 -15.88 -15.20
CA ASP A 152 -7.04 -15.20 -16.17
C ASP A 152 -5.71 -14.82 -15.52
N LEU A 153 -4.66 -15.53 -15.91
CA LEU A 153 -3.28 -15.29 -15.48
C LEU A 153 -2.49 -14.47 -16.51
N SER A 154 -3.17 -13.92 -17.53
CA SER A 154 -2.48 -13.16 -18.56
C SER A 154 -1.88 -11.89 -17.96
N LEU A 155 -0.56 -11.81 -18.02
CA LEU A 155 0.18 -10.60 -17.73
C LEU A 155 0.07 -9.72 -18.98
N VAL A 156 -1.07 -9.05 -19.20
CA VAL A 156 -1.21 -8.12 -20.33
C VAL A 156 -0.28 -6.94 -20.10
N GLN A 157 0.97 -7.08 -20.54
CA GLN A 157 1.92 -6.00 -20.63
C GLN A 157 1.49 -5.15 -21.82
N ASP A 158 0.67 -4.13 -21.56
CA ASP A 158 0.46 -3.07 -22.54
C ASP A 158 1.82 -2.37 -22.74
N SER A 159 2.58 -2.85 -23.72
CA SER A 159 3.80 -2.23 -24.19
C SER A 159 3.41 -1.10 -25.15
N ARG A 160 2.76 -0.06 -24.63
CA ARG A 160 2.81 1.23 -25.32
C ARG A 160 4.18 1.84 -25.04
N THR A 161 5.16 1.34 -25.80
CA THR A 161 6.36 2.09 -26.11
C THR A 161 5.91 3.42 -26.69
N THR A 162 6.04 4.49 -25.92
CA THR A 162 5.97 5.85 -26.47
C THR A 162 7.15 6.01 -27.40
N SER A 163 6.97 5.61 -28.67
CA SER A 163 7.83 6.08 -29.76
C SER A 163 7.49 7.54 -29.94
N ILE A 164 8.28 8.40 -29.32
CA ILE A 164 8.27 9.83 -29.57
C ILE A 164 8.98 10.00 -30.92
N CYS A 165 8.22 10.34 -31.96
CA CYS A 165 8.76 10.83 -33.23
C CYS A 165 9.00 12.34 -33.13
#